data_AF-K2R8J0-F1
#
_entry.id   AF-K2R8J0-F1
#
_cell.length_a   1.000
_cell.length_b   1.000
_cell.length_c   1.000
_cell.angle_alpha   90.00
_cell.angle_beta   90.00
_cell.angle_gamma   90.00
#
_symmetry.space_group_name_H-M   'P 1'
#
loop_
_entity.id
_entity.type
_entity.pdbx_description
1 polymer ?
#
loop_
_entity_poly.entity_id
_entity_poly.type
_entity_poly.pdbx_seq_one_letter_code
_entity_poly.pdbx_strand_id
1 'polypeptide(L)'
;MLTVPFSQPFWGNMIAASGAGPVPIPQKQLTSDNLAEAIRYCLCPQASSAAYQISEKMKMEAGVSAAVASFHKNLPLETMSCDIIPDQPASWTYTKGKIPVKISKLAAETIMSKLSIDKKHLK
;
A
#
# COMPACT_ATOMS: atom_id res chain seq x y z
N MET A 1 -4.64 19.93 -7.82
CA MET A 1 -4.73 18.52 -8.28
C MET A 1 -6.15 18.02 -8.02
N LEU A 2 -6.84 17.46 -9.02
CA LEU A 2 -8.18 16.86 -8.86
C LEU A 2 -8.03 15.35 -8.69
N THR A 3 -8.67 14.77 -7.67
CA THR A 3 -8.42 13.41 -7.17
C THR A 3 -9.51 12.39 -7.56
N VAL A 4 -9.11 11.12 -7.65
CA VAL A 4 -9.88 9.93 -8.13
C VAL A 4 -10.97 9.51 -7.11
N PRO A 5 -12.15 8.99 -7.52
CA PRO A 5 -13.41 9.03 -6.75
C PRO A 5 -13.41 8.44 -5.32
N PHE A 6 -12.62 7.40 -5.03
CA PHE A 6 -12.66 6.75 -3.71
C PHE A 6 -11.81 7.46 -2.65
N SER A 7 -10.81 8.22 -3.08
CA SER A 7 -9.81 8.85 -2.21
C SER A 7 -10.08 10.35 -1.96
N GLN A 8 -11.13 10.85 -2.61
CA GLN A 8 -11.46 12.25 -2.83
C GLN A 8 -11.68 13.07 -1.53
N PRO A 9 -12.36 12.57 -0.47
CA PRO A 9 -12.56 13.36 0.74
C PRO A 9 -11.28 13.51 1.55
N PHE A 10 -10.55 12.41 1.76
CA PHE A 10 -9.35 12.40 2.59
C PHE A 10 -8.25 13.26 1.98
N TRP A 11 -7.84 12.97 0.74
CA TRP A 11 -6.77 13.73 0.10
C TRP A 11 -7.18 15.15 -0.24
N GLY A 12 -8.46 15.38 -0.57
CA GLY A 12 -9.00 16.72 -0.72
C GLY A 12 -8.82 17.55 0.56
N ASN A 13 -9.15 16.99 1.73
CA ASN A 13 -8.99 17.67 3.00
C ASN A 13 -7.51 17.90 3.35
N MET A 14 -6.62 16.95 3.06
CA MET A 14 -5.18 17.11 3.27
C MET A 14 -4.58 18.22 2.40
N ILE A 15 -4.99 18.30 1.14
CA ILE A 15 -4.57 19.37 0.21
C ILE A 15 -5.11 20.73 0.67
N ALA A 16 -6.37 20.79 1.11
CA ALA A 16 -6.96 22.02 1.64
C ALA A 16 -6.28 22.48 2.95
N ALA A 17 -6.01 21.57 3.88
CA ALA A 17 -5.34 21.85 5.15
C ALA A 17 -3.92 22.38 4.96
N SER A 18 -3.25 21.98 3.89
CA SER A 18 -1.93 22.49 3.52
C SER A 18 -1.96 23.79 2.71
N GLY A 19 -3.15 24.31 2.38
CA GLY A 19 -3.33 25.53 1.58
C GLY A 19 -2.97 25.35 0.10
N ALA A 20 -2.63 24.13 -0.35
CA ALA A 20 -2.25 23.83 -1.72
C ALA A 20 -3.46 23.63 -2.66
N GLY A 21 -4.68 23.71 -2.12
CA GLY A 21 -5.91 23.64 -2.89
C GLY A 21 -7.12 24.07 -2.07
N PRO A 22 -8.29 24.19 -2.72
CA PRO A 22 -9.52 24.65 -2.09
C PRO A 22 -10.13 23.54 -1.21
N VAL A 23 -11.05 23.94 -0.33
CA VAL A 23 -11.87 22.99 0.44
C VAL A 23 -12.63 22.06 -0.51
N PRO A 24 -12.64 20.73 -0.27
CA PRO A 24 -13.33 19.79 -1.15
C PRO A 24 -14.81 20.10 -1.25
N ILE A 25 -15.33 20.14 -2.49
CA ILE A 25 -16.74 20.35 -2.74
C ILE A 25 -17.44 18.98 -2.71
N PRO A 26 -18.45 18.77 -1.84
CA PRO A 26 -19.23 17.54 -1.84
C PRO A 26 -19.91 17.33 -3.19
N GLN A 27 -19.91 16.11 -3.72
CA GLN A 27 -20.46 15.80 -5.05
C GLN A 27 -21.91 16.30 -5.23
N LYS A 28 -22.74 16.21 -4.18
CA LYS A 28 -24.14 16.66 -4.19
C LYS A 28 -24.30 18.19 -4.26
N GLN A 29 -23.24 18.94 -4.01
CA GLN A 29 -23.21 20.40 -4.01
C GLN A 29 -22.37 20.95 -5.16
N LEU A 30 -21.83 20.11 -6.03
CA LEU A 30 -20.97 20.52 -7.14
C LEU A 30 -21.78 21.29 -8.18
N THR A 31 -21.35 22.51 -8.49
CA THR A 31 -21.91 23.37 -9.53
C THR A 31 -20.79 23.86 -10.45
N SER A 32 -21.13 24.39 -11.63
CA SER A 32 -20.14 25.02 -12.51
C SER A 32 -19.41 26.17 -11.81
N ASP A 33 -20.13 26.94 -11.00
CA ASP A 33 -19.63 28.18 -10.40
C ASP A 33 -18.64 27.89 -9.28
N ASN A 34 -18.98 26.96 -8.36
CA ASN A 34 -18.05 26.61 -7.28
C ASN A 34 -16.84 25.82 -7.79
N LEU A 35 -16.99 25.05 -8.88
CA LEU A 35 -15.87 24.42 -9.55
C LEU A 35 -14.94 25.46 -10.18
N ALA A 36 -15.50 26.49 -10.83
CA ALA A 36 -14.71 27.57 -11.40
C ALA A 36 -13.92 28.34 -10.32
N GLU A 37 -14.55 28.64 -9.18
CA GLU A 37 -13.87 29.26 -8.03
C GLU A 37 -12.76 28.38 -7.45
N ALA A 38 -13.02 27.08 -7.30
CA ALA A 38 -12.01 26.12 -6.85
C ALA A 38 -10.79 26.07 -7.79
N ILE A 39 -11.00 26.16 -9.10
CA ILE A 39 -9.93 26.23 -10.09
C ILE A 39 -9.16 27.54 -9.97
N ARG A 40 -9.85 28.68 -9.82
CA ARG A 40 -9.21 29.99 -9.63
C ARG A 40 -8.30 29.98 -8.39
N TYR A 41 -8.77 29.40 -7.29
CA TYR A 41 -7.95 29.23 -6.09
C TYR A 41 -6.67 28.44 -6.36
N CYS A 42 -6.75 27.35 -7.12
CA CYS A 42 -5.57 26.55 -7.47
C CYS A 42 -4.53 27.32 -8.30
N LEU A 43 -4.94 28.38 -9.00
CA LEU A 43 -4.07 29.23 -9.81
C LEU A 43 -3.48 30.41 -9.01
N CYS A 44 -3.93 30.62 -7.77
CA CYS A 44 -3.40 31.69 -6.93
C CYS A 44 -1.93 31.42 -6.53
N PRO A 45 -1.09 32.46 -6.40
CA PRO A 45 0.31 32.32 -5.99
C PRO A 45 0.47 31.60 -4.64
N GLN A 46 -0.49 31.76 -3.73
CA GLN A 46 -0.50 31.13 -2.41
C GLN A 46 -0.58 29.60 -2.53
N ALA A 47 -1.52 29.08 -3.33
CA ALA A 47 -1.67 27.65 -3.55
C ALA A 47 -0.45 27.06 -4.26
N SER A 48 0.11 27.79 -5.22
CA SER A 48 1.35 27.40 -5.91
C SER A 48 2.55 27.33 -4.96
N SER A 49 2.73 28.34 -4.10
CA SER A 49 3.79 28.38 -3.09
C SER A 49 3.66 27.25 -2.07
N ALA A 50 2.45 26.99 -1.57
CA ALA A 50 2.18 25.87 -0.67
C ALA A 50 2.50 24.51 -1.33
N ALA A 51 2.06 24.31 -2.59
CA ALA A 51 2.38 23.11 -3.35
C ALA A 51 3.91 22.94 -3.56
N TYR A 52 4.62 24.03 -3.85
CA TYR A 52 6.07 24.03 -3.96
C TYR A 52 6.74 23.61 -2.65
N GLN A 53 6.35 24.19 -1.51
CA GLN A 53 6.89 23.83 -0.20
C GLN A 53 6.66 22.36 0.16
N ILE A 54 5.49 21.82 -0.16
CA ILE A 54 5.20 20.38 0.01
C ILE A 54 6.17 19.56 -0.85
N SER A 55 6.36 19.94 -2.12
CA SER A 55 7.26 19.23 -3.01
C SER A 55 8.71 19.23 -2.52
N GLU A 56 9.19 20.33 -1.95
CA GLU A 56 10.55 20.43 -1.42
C GLU A 56 10.72 19.54 -0.19
N LYS A 57 9.73 19.51 0.72
CA LYS A 57 9.73 18.58 1.85
C LYS A 57 9.77 17.13 1.39
N MET A 58 8.92 16.75 0.43
CA MET A 58 8.89 15.40 -0.13
C MET A 58 10.22 14.99 -0.77
N LYS A 59 10.95 15.92 -1.41
CA LYS A 59 12.29 15.63 -1.97
C LYS A 59 13.35 15.38 -0.90
N MET A 60 13.24 16.05 0.24
CA MET A 60 14.19 15.91 1.35
C MET A 60 13.90 14.68 2.22
N GLU A 61 12.70 14.11 2.12
CA GLU A 61 12.29 12.94 2.88
C GLU A 61 12.80 11.63 2.27
N ALA A 62 13.33 10.73 3.10
CA ALA A 62 13.65 9.36 2.71
C ALA A 62 12.42 8.43 2.81
N GLY A 63 11.25 8.90 2.36
CA GLY A 63 9.95 8.27 2.64
C GLY A 63 9.87 6.80 2.19
N VAL A 64 10.36 6.49 0.98
CA VAL A 64 10.37 5.11 0.46
C VAL A 64 11.30 4.22 1.29
N SER A 65 12.52 4.68 1.59
CA SER A 65 13.48 3.91 2.37
C SER A 65 12.98 3.66 3.79
N ALA A 66 12.37 4.67 4.41
CA ALA A 66 11.79 4.57 5.75
C ALA A 66 10.59 3.60 5.76
N ALA A 67 9.74 3.64 4.73
CA ALA A 67 8.62 2.71 4.58
C ALA A 67 9.09 1.27 4.41
N VAL A 68 10.09 1.02 3.55
CA VAL A 68 10.69 -0.31 3.36
C VAL A 68 11.32 -0.81 4.66
N ALA A 69 12.12 0.02 5.34
CA ALA A 69 12.72 -0.36 6.62
C ALA A 69 11.66 -0.69 7.68
N SER A 70 10.59 0.11 7.75
CA SER A 70 9.46 -0.14 8.66
C SER A 70 8.74 -1.44 8.31
N PHE A 71 8.47 -1.69 7.02
CA PHE A 71 7.85 -2.92 6.57
C PHE A 71 8.66 -4.14 6.99
N HIS A 72 9.97 -4.16 6.67
CA HIS A 72 10.86 -5.27 7.05
C HIS A 72 10.96 -5.48 8.55
N LYS A 73 10.98 -4.41 9.36
CA LYS A 73 10.99 -4.48 10.83
C LYS A 73 9.73 -5.15 11.40
N ASN A 74 8.60 -5.04 10.71
CA ASN A 74 7.30 -5.54 11.17
C ASN A 74 6.92 -6.88 10.52
N LEU A 75 7.79 -7.49 9.71
CA LEU A 75 7.54 -8.82 9.17
C LEU A 75 7.82 -9.91 10.22
N PRO A 76 6.89 -10.86 10.43
CA PRO A 76 7.12 -11.99 11.32
C PRO A 76 7.98 -13.06 10.63
N LEU A 77 9.27 -12.76 10.40
CA LEU A 77 10.17 -13.59 9.60
C LEU A 77 10.22 -15.06 10.07
N GLU A 78 10.16 -15.30 11.38
CA GLU A 78 10.17 -16.65 11.98
C GLU A 78 8.95 -17.49 11.58
N THR A 79 7.79 -16.87 11.41
CA THR A 79 6.57 -17.60 11.03
C THR A 79 6.41 -17.72 9.52
N MET A 80 7.13 -16.91 8.74
CA MET A 80 7.06 -16.86 7.29
C MET A 80 7.97 -17.87 6.57
N SER A 81 8.95 -18.49 7.24
CA SER A 81 9.84 -19.48 6.63
C SER A 81 9.19 -20.85 6.46
N CYS A 82 9.65 -21.60 5.45
CA CYS A 82 9.28 -22.99 5.25
C CYS A 82 10.01 -23.89 6.25
N ASP A 83 9.29 -24.87 6.81
CA ASP A 83 9.84 -25.80 7.82
C ASP A 83 10.82 -26.83 7.21
N ILE A 84 10.81 -27.00 5.89
CA ILE A 84 11.62 -27.98 5.17
C ILE A 84 12.85 -27.33 4.52
N ILE A 85 12.68 -26.10 4.02
CA ILE A 85 13.72 -25.32 3.34
C ILE A 85 13.72 -23.92 3.99
N PRO A 86 14.48 -23.71 5.09
CA PRO A 86 14.36 -22.51 5.92
C PRO A 86 14.68 -21.18 5.21
N ASP A 87 15.45 -21.20 4.14
CA ASP A 87 15.78 -20.03 3.31
C ASP A 87 14.63 -19.62 2.36
N GLN A 88 13.58 -20.42 2.25
CA GLN A 88 12.45 -20.16 1.36
C GLN A 88 11.20 -19.74 2.14
N PRO A 89 10.41 -18.79 1.63
CA PRO A 89 9.15 -18.41 2.25
C PRO A 89 8.12 -19.54 2.12
N ALA A 90 7.38 -19.78 3.20
CA ALA A 90 6.22 -20.64 3.21
C ALA A 90 5.15 -20.07 2.30
N SER A 91 4.66 -20.90 1.37
CA SER A 91 3.58 -20.53 0.44
C SER A 91 2.28 -21.28 0.76
N TRP A 92 2.39 -22.44 1.42
CA TRP A 92 1.25 -23.26 1.84
C TRP A 92 1.49 -23.87 3.21
N THR A 93 0.40 -24.30 3.84
CA THR A 93 0.44 -25.17 5.03
C THR A 93 -0.14 -26.53 4.69
N TYR A 94 0.62 -27.59 4.95
CA TYR A 94 0.20 -28.98 4.75
C TYR A 94 -0.37 -29.57 6.04
N THR A 95 -1.62 -30.03 5.99
CA THR A 95 -2.39 -30.40 7.20
C THR A 95 -2.84 -31.87 7.26
N LYS A 96 -2.10 -32.80 6.66
CA LYS A 96 -2.46 -34.24 6.69
C LYS A 96 -2.15 -34.91 8.04
N GLY A 97 -1.16 -34.42 8.78
CA GLY A 97 -0.70 -34.98 10.06
C GLY A 97 -1.20 -34.20 11.28
N LYS A 98 -0.82 -34.66 12.49
CA LYS A 98 -1.15 -33.98 13.76
C LYS A 98 -0.51 -32.59 13.90
N ILE A 99 0.62 -32.37 13.22
CA ILE A 99 1.35 -31.10 13.22
C ILE A 99 1.27 -30.52 11.80
N PRO A 100 0.74 -29.30 11.62
CA PRO A 100 0.75 -28.62 10.33
C PRO A 100 2.19 -28.23 9.96
N VAL A 101 2.55 -28.39 8.69
CA VAL A 101 3.89 -28.10 8.18
C VAL A 101 3.83 -26.99 7.14
N LYS A 102 4.63 -25.95 7.29
CA LYS A 102 4.77 -24.84 6.34
C LYS A 102 5.70 -25.23 5.20
N ILE A 103 5.20 -25.14 3.97
CA ILE A 103 5.89 -25.62 2.78
C ILE A 103 6.06 -24.48 1.77
N SER A 104 7.28 -24.29 1.28
CA SER A 104 7.58 -23.38 0.17
C SER A 104 7.23 -24.02 -1.17
N LYS A 105 7.16 -23.22 -2.24
CA LYS A 105 6.92 -23.74 -3.58
C LYS A 105 7.96 -24.77 -4.03
N LEU A 106 9.24 -24.50 -3.79
CA LEU A 106 10.32 -25.42 -4.13
C LEU A 106 10.24 -26.75 -3.35
N ALA A 107 9.93 -26.67 -2.05
CA ALA A 107 9.73 -27.85 -1.22
C ALA A 107 8.53 -28.67 -1.72
N ALA A 108 7.41 -28.02 -2.05
CA ALA A 108 6.22 -28.68 -2.58
C ALA A 108 6.50 -29.41 -3.91
N GLU A 109 7.19 -28.77 -4.86
CA GLU A 109 7.56 -29.38 -6.15
C GLU A 109 8.48 -30.60 -5.96
N THR A 110 9.45 -30.52 -5.05
CA THR A 110 10.37 -31.62 -4.73
C THR A 110 9.65 -32.80 -4.10
N ILE A 111 8.73 -32.54 -3.17
CA ILE A 111 7.98 -33.59 -2.47
C ILE A 111 6.94 -34.23 -3.39
N MET A 112 6.27 -33.43 -4.23
CA MET A 112 5.32 -33.93 -5.20
C MET A 112 5.96 -34.86 -6.24
N SER A 113 7.18 -34.55 -6.68
CA SER A 113 7.90 -35.36 -7.67
C SER A 113 8.49 -36.66 -7.09
N LYS A 114 8.89 -36.66 -5.81
CA LYS A 114 9.58 -37.81 -5.18
C LYS A 114 8.72 -38.66 -4.25
N LEU A 115 7.68 -38.09 -3.64
CA LEU A 115 6.94 -38.71 -2.52
C LEU A 115 5.41 -38.74 -2.71
N SER A 116 4.90 -38.38 -3.90
CA SER A 116 3.48 -38.45 -4.28
C SER A 116 2.52 -37.93 -3.19
N ILE A 117 2.68 -36.65 -2.80
CA ILE A 117 1.75 -35.99 -1.88
C ILE A 117 0.47 -35.52 -2.57
N ASP A 118 -0.63 -35.56 -1.83
CA ASP A 118 -1.94 -35.20 -2.33
C ASP A 118 -2.18 -33.69 -2.18
N LYS A 119 -2.39 -32.99 -3.30
CA LYS A 119 -2.58 -31.52 -3.36
C LYS A 119 -3.73 -31.05 -2.48
N LYS A 120 -4.72 -31.91 -2.21
CA LYS A 120 -5.92 -31.58 -1.40
C LYS A 120 -5.63 -31.16 0.04
N HIS A 121 -4.41 -31.40 0.53
CA HIS A 121 -3.99 -31.08 1.89
C HIS A 121 -3.08 -29.84 1.99
N LEU A 122 -2.77 -29.18 0.85
CA LEU A 122 -2.10 -27.89 0.82
C LEU A 122 -3.17 -26.78 0.89
N LYS A 123 -3.08 -25.94 1.92
CA LYS A 123 -3.96 -24.78 2.12
C LYS A 123 -3.16 -23.49 2.06
#